data_AF-A0A1G1ZI76-F1
#
_entry.id   AF-A0A1G1ZI76-F1
#
_cell.length_a   1.000
_cell.length_b   1.000
_cell.length_c   1.000
_cell.angle_alpha   90.00
_cell.angle_beta   90.00
_cell.angle_gamma   90.00
#
_symmetry.space_group_name_H-M   'P 1'
#
loop_
_entity.id
_entity.type
_entity.pdbx_description
1 polymer ?
#
loop_
_entity_poly.entity_id
_entity_poly.type
_entity_poly.pdbx_seq_one_letter_code
_entity_poly.pdbx_strand_id
1 'polypeptide(L)'
;MNLSGNWQVRIREIVYKQLARFPVKDRERLLRAIDGLSANPFIGDIQKMGGEENVWRRRIGSYRIRYEIYVQERVIYVFFVERRTSKTY
;
A
#
# COMPACT_ATOMS: atom_id res chain seq x y z
N MET A 1 23.50 0.10 -8.76
CA MET A 1 22.60 -1.06 -8.76
C MET A 1 21.26 -0.61 -9.33
N ASN A 2 21.00 -0.92 -10.61
CA ASN A 2 19.80 -0.50 -11.29
C ASN A 2 18.64 -1.43 -10.91
N LEU A 3 17.77 -0.97 -10.01
CA LEU A 3 16.52 -1.65 -9.69
C LEU A 3 15.53 -1.39 -10.83
N SER A 4 15.58 -2.21 -11.89
CA SER A 4 14.60 -2.17 -12.98
C SER A 4 13.28 -2.84 -12.58
N GLY A 5 12.68 -2.36 -11.48
CA GLY A 5 11.26 -2.48 -11.22
C GLY A 5 10.68 -1.09 -11.44
N ASN A 6 10.18 -0.83 -12.65
CA ASN A 6 9.78 0.52 -13.07
C ASN A 6 8.28 0.72 -12.87
N TRP A 7 7.79 0.55 -11.63
CA TRP A 7 6.39 0.81 -11.30
C TRP A 7 6.23 2.22 -10.75
N GLN A 8 5.31 2.98 -11.33
CA GLN A 8 5.00 4.32 -10.87
C GLN A 8 4.00 4.26 -9.71
N VAL A 9 4.45 4.59 -8.50
CA VAL A 9 3.58 4.65 -7.32
C VAL A 9 2.93 6.03 -7.24
N ARG A 10 1.59 6.07 -7.23
CA ARG A 10 0.77 7.27 -7.07
C ARG A 10 -0.02 7.16 -5.77
N ILE A 11 0.28 8.04 -4.83
CA ILE A 11 -0.39 8.08 -3.52
C ILE A 11 -1.48 9.14 -3.59
N ARG A 12 -2.74 8.77 -3.32
CA ARG A 12 -3.83 9.75 -3.24
C ARG A 12 -3.66 10.67 -2.04
N GLU A 13 -4.10 11.92 -2.15
CA GLU A 13 -3.97 12.92 -1.07
C GLU A 13 -4.58 12.44 0.27
N ILE A 14 -5.72 11.73 0.20
CA ILE A 14 -6.39 11.17 1.37
C ILE A 14 -5.50 10.20 2.17
N VAL A 15 -4.58 9.50 1.50
CA VAL A 15 -3.66 8.57 2.14
C VAL A 15 -2.67 9.32 3.01
N TYR A 16 -2.15 10.47 2.56
CA TYR A 16 -1.28 11.30 3.41
C TYR A 16 -2.02 11.77 4.67
N LYS A 17 -3.30 12.14 4.55
CA LYS A 17 -4.15 12.50 5.70
C LYS A 17 -4.37 11.32 6.65
N GLN A 18 -4.51 10.10 6.12
CA GLN A 18 -4.62 8.88 6.94
C GLN A 18 -3.30 8.56 7.65
N LEU A 19 -2.18 8.60 6.93
CA LEU A 19 -0.84 8.36 7.46
C LEU A 19 -0.46 9.39 8.54
N ALA A 20 -0.90 10.64 8.40
CA ALA A 20 -0.68 11.69 9.39
C ALA A 20 -1.33 11.40 10.75
N ARG A 21 -2.35 10.53 10.81
CA ARG A 21 -3.01 10.11 12.07
C ARG A 21 -2.23 9.04 12.82
N PHE A 22 -1.20 8.45 12.21
CA PHE A 22 -0.40 7.40 12.83
C PHE A 22 0.85 7.97 13.50
N PRO A 23 1.38 7.28 14.53
CA PRO A 23 2.67 7.63 15.13
C PRO A 23 3.77 7.70 14.07
N VAL A 24 4.76 8.59 14.28
CA VAL A 24 5.85 8.85 13.32
C VAL A 24 6.55 7.55 12.89
N LYS A 25 6.85 6.67 13.84
CA LYS A 25 7.51 5.37 13.56
C LYS A 25 6.68 4.47 12.63
N ASP A 26 5.37 4.44 12.82
CA ASP A 26 4.47 3.64 11.98
C ASP A 26 4.32 4.26 10.59
N ARG A 27 4.23 5.60 10.52
CA ARG A 27 4.20 6.33 9.25
C ARG A 27 5.45 6.04 8.42
N GLU A 28 6.63 6.11 9.02
CA GLU A 28 7.89 5.78 8.32
C GLU A 28 7.90 4.33 7.83
N ARG A 29 7.44 3.39 8.65
CA ARG A 29 7.35 1.98 8.26
C ARG A 29 6.41 1.78 7.07
N LEU A 30 5.27 2.46 7.06
CA LEU A 30 4.30 2.41 5.97
C LEU A 30 4.85 3.04 4.69
N LEU A 31 5.52 4.20 4.78
CA LEU A 31 6.15 4.86 3.65
C LEU A 31 7.23 3.98 3.01
N ARG A 32 8.11 3.34 3.80
CA ARG A 32 9.10 2.39 3.27
C ARG A 32 8.46 1.21 2.56
N ALA A 33 7.33 0.72 3.08
CA ALA A 33 6.62 -0.39 2.44
C ALA A 33 5.95 0.03 1.13
N ILE A 34 5.40 1.25 1.06
CA ILE A 34 4.85 1.83 -0.17
C ILE A 34 5.96 2.05 -1.21
N ASP A 35 7.11 2.58 -0.77
CA ASP A 35 8.27 2.76 -1.64
C ASP A 35 8.75 1.43 -2.24
N GLY A 36 8.77 0.36 -1.44
CA GLY A 36 9.07 -0.99 -1.92
C GLY A 36 8.09 -1.57 -2.94
N LEU A 37 6.86 -1.00 -3.07
CA LEU A 37 5.93 -1.41 -4.13
C LEU A 37 6.43 -1.00 -5.53
N SER A 38 7.24 0.06 -5.63
CA SER A 38 7.82 0.50 -6.91
C SER A 38 8.72 -0.58 -7.53
N ALA A 39 9.47 -1.29 -6.67
CA ALA A 39 10.33 -2.39 -7.10
C ALA A 39 9.53 -3.65 -7.45
N ASN A 40 8.57 -4.03 -6.59
CA ASN A 40 7.69 -5.17 -6.84
C ASN A 40 6.35 -5.01 -6.08
N PRO A 41 5.21 -4.83 -6.78
CA PRO A 41 3.91 -4.69 -6.11
C PRO A 41 3.34 -6.00 -5.57
N PHE A 42 3.90 -7.15 -5.99
CA PHE A 42 3.40 -8.48 -5.64
C PHE A 42 4.15 -9.12 -4.46
N ILE A 43 4.94 -8.34 -3.72
CA ILE A 43 5.79 -8.85 -2.63
C ILE A 43 5.17 -8.66 -1.23
N GLY A 44 5.27 -9.69 -0.40
CA GLY A 44 4.86 -9.69 1.01
C GLY A 44 3.49 -10.34 1.24
N ASP A 45 2.85 -10.00 2.37
CA ASP A 45 1.50 -10.45 2.71
C ASP A 45 0.48 -9.63 1.91
N ILE A 46 0.23 -10.08 0.68
CA ILE A 46 -0.73 -9.46 -0.25
C ILE A 46 -1.90 -10.39 -0.53
N GLN A 47 -3.08 -9.81 -0.74
CA GLN A 47 -4.27 -10.55 -1.12
C GLN A 47 -5.08 -9.70 -2.10
N LYS A 48 -5.49 -10.29 -3.22
CA LYS A 48 -6.46 -9.66 -4.13
C LYS A 48 -7.81 -9.57 -3.42
N MET A 49 -8.44 -8.40 -3.48
CA MET A 49 -9.78 -8.22 -2.91
C MET A 49 -10.82 -8.79 -3.87
N GLY A 50 -11.69 -9.67 -3.36
CA GLY A 50 -12.79 -10.22 -4.16
C GLY A 50 -13.84 -9.14 -4.45
N GLY A 51 -14.36 -9.13 -5.68
CA GLY A 51 -15.37 -8.15 -6.14
C GLY A 51 -14.78 -6.92 -6.85
N GLU A 52 -13.46 -6.76 -6.86
CA GLU A 52 -12.76 -5.64 -7.50
C GLU A 52 -11.72 -6.17 -8.51
N GLU A 53 -11.64 -5.58 -9.71
CA GLU A 53 -10.79 -6.13 -10.78
C GLU A 53 -9.29 -6.01 -10.45
N ASN A 54 -8.87 -4.87 -9.90
CA ASN A 54 -7.45 -4.50 -9.78
C ASN A 54 -7.04 -4.12 -8.35
N VAL A 55 -7.89 -4.35 -7.35
CA VAL A 55 -7.62 -3.95 -5.97
C VAL A 55 -6.91 -5.05 -5.19
N TRP A 56 -5.81 -4.67 -4.55
CA TRP A 56 -4.98 -5.52 -3.71
C TRP A 56 -4.86 -4.94 -2.31
N ARG A 57 -4.73 -5.83 -1.33
CA ARG A 57 -4.48 -5.49 0.07
C ARG A 57 -3.11 -6.01 0.47
N ARG A 58 -2.23 -5.13 0.93
CA ARG A 58 -0.97 -5.50 1.61
C ARG A 58 -1.08 -5.30 3.11
N ARG A 59 -0.67 -6.31 3.89
CA ARG A 59 -0.61 -6.23 5.35
C ARG A 59 0.82 -5.94 5.81
N ILE A 60 0.95 -4.97 6.73
CA ILE A 60 2.22 -4.58 7.34
C ILE A 60 2.00 -4.54 8.85
N GLY A 61 2.25 -5.67 9.52
CA GLY A 61 1.96 -5.84 10.93
C GLY A 61 0.47 -5.63 11.24
N SER A 62 0.17 -4.53 11.95
CA SER A 62 -1.18 -4.11 12.33
C SER A 62 -1.81 -3.10 11.36
N TYR A 63 -1.24 -2.89 10.19
CA TYR A 63 -1.77 -1.97 9.17
C TYR A 63 -2.13 -2.71 7.90
N ARG A 64 -3.11 -2.17 7.16
CA ARG A 64 -3.51 -2.63 5.83
C ARG A 64 -3.45 -1.47 4.86
N ILE A 65 -2.82 -1.71 3.73
CA ILE A 65 -2.76 -0.78 2.60
C ILE A 65 -3.59 -1.39 1.48
N ARG A 66 -4.53 -0.63 0.94
CA ARG A 66 -5.25 -1.00 -0.29
C ARG A 66 -4.74 -0.15 -1.44
N TYR A 67 -4.47 -0.83 -2.54
CA TYR A 67 -3.92 -0.22 -3.73
C TYR A 67 -4.42 -0.92 -4.98
N GLU A 68 -4.49 -0.19 -6.08
CA GLU A 68 -4.80 -0.71 -7.39
C GLU A 68 -3.50 -0.96 -8.16
N ILE A 69 -3.44 -2.05 -8.90
CA ILE A 69 -2.31 -2.37 -9.79
C ILE A 69 -2.79 -2.34 -11.24
N TYR A 70 -2.26 -1.41 -12.02
CA TYR A 70 -2.50 -1.32 -13.46
C TYR A 70 -1.30 -1.88 -14.19
N VAL A 71 -1.36 -3.17 -14.54
CA VAL A 71 -0.22 -3.91 -15.13
C VAL A 71 0.18 -3.36 -16.49
N GLN A 72 -0.78 -2.93 -17.31
CA GLN A 72 -0.53 -2.37 -18.65
C GLN A 72 0.29 -1.07 -18.58
N GLU A 73 -0.04 -0.20 -17.63
CA GLU A 73 0.60 1.11 -17.45
C GLU A 73 1.79 1.07 -16.47
N ARG A 74 1.98 -0.06 -15.78
CA ARG A 74 2.90 -0.20 -14.64
C ARG A 74 2.69 0.86 -13.55
N VAL A 75 1.43 1.20 -13.28
CA VAL A 75 1.06 2.19 -12.27
C VAL A 75 0.42 1.51 -11.07
N ILE A 76 0.76 1.99 -9.87
CA ILE A 76 0.21 1.54 -8.60
C ILE A 76 -0.47 2.72 -7.93
N TYR A 77 -1.78 2.65 -7.72
CA TYR A 77 -2.53 3.69 -7.02
C TYR A 77 -2.80 3.29 -5.58
N VAL A 78 -2.13 3.94 -4.64
CA VAL A 78 -2.41 3.76 -3.21
C VAL A 78 -3.53 4.72 -2.83
N PHE A 79 -4.68 4.17 -2.46
CA PHE A 79 -5.88 4.96 -2.18
C PHE A 79 -6.38 4.85 -0.74
N PHE A 80 -5.94 3.85 0.02
CA PHE A 80 -6.41 3.68 1.40
C PHE A 80 -5.38 3.01 2.31
N VAL A 81 -5.24 3.55 3.52
CA VAL A 81 -4.46 2.94 4.60
C VAL A 81 -5.26 2.94 5.89
N GLU A 82 -5.36 1.77 6.50
CA GLU A 82 -6.06 1.57 7.78
C GLU A 82 -5.17 0.86 8.79
N ARG A 83 -5.29 1.25 10.06
CA ARG A 83 -4.78 0.44 11.17
C ARG A 83 -5.86 -0.58 11.52
N ARG A 84 -5.45 -1.83 11.72
CA ARG A 84 -6.26 -2.86 12.36
C ARG A 84 -6.53 -2.40 13.80
N THR A 85 -7.64 -1.71 13.99
CA THR A 85 -8.27 -1.62 15.29
C THR A 85 -8.91 -2.97 15.55
N SER A 86 -8.33 -3.74 16.46
CA SER A 86 -9.06 -4.89 17.00
C SER A 86 -10.18 -4.33 17.86
N LYS A 87 -11.32 -3.98 17.25
CA LYS A 87 -12.57 -3.93 18.01
C LYS A 87 -13.07 -5.36 18.09
N THR A 88 -12.55 -6.08 19.07
CA THR A 88 -13.18 -7.28 19.62
C THR A 88 -13.76 -6.82 20.94
N TYR A 89 -15.04 -6.49 20.92
CA TYR A 89 -15.92 -6.38 22.08
C TYR A 89 -17.24 -7.03 21.68
#